data_AF-A0A7J4ESE4-F1
#
_entry.id   AF-A0A7J4ESE4-F1
#
_cell.length_a   1.000
_cell.length_b   1.000
_cell.length_c   1.000
_cell.angle_alpha   90.00
_cell.angle_beta   90.00
_cell.angle_gamma   90.00
#
_symmetry.space_group_name_H-M   'P 1'
#
loop_
_entity.id
_entity.type
_entity.pdbx_description
1 polymer ?
#
loop_
_entity_poly.entity_id
_entity_poly.type
_entity_poly.pdbx_seq_one_letter_code
_entity_poly.pdbx_strand_id
1 'polypeptide(L)' 'MMDEKKAIRETVIRIAEKYGIEVDRIILFGSRARGDFKENSDWDI' A
#
# COMPACT_ATOMS: atom_id res chain seq x y z
N MET A 1 -6.55 13.78 9.36
CA MET A 1 -5.87 13.32 8.11
C MET A 1 -6.06 11.82 8.03
N MET A 2 -6.46 11.30 6.88
CA MET A 2 -6.54 9.86 6.67
C MET A 2 -5.12 9.30 6.63
N ASP A 3 -4.84 8.21 7.34
CA ASP A 3 -3.56 7.51 7.23
C ASP A 3 -3.48 6.85 5.84
N GLU A 4 -2.61 7.37 4.96
CA GLU A 4 -2.45 6.88 3.58
C GLU A 4 -2.16 5.38 3.54
N LYS A 5 -1.35 4.87 4.49
CA LYS A 5 -1.01 3.44 4.56
C LYS A 5 -2.25 2.59 4.84
N LYS A 6 -3.15 3.09 5.69
CA LYS A 6 -4.42 2.43 5.99
C LYS A 6 -5.31 2.38 4.76
N ALA A 7 -5.45 3.49 4.03
CA ALA A 7 -6.27 3.57 2.82
C ALA A 7 -5.75 2.63 1.71
N ILE A 8 -4.43 2.56 1.53
CA ILE A 8 -3.79 1.63 0.60
C ILE A 8 -4.06 0.18 1.01
N ARG A 9 -3.81 -0.18 2.27
CA ARG A 9 -4.05 -1.54 2.78
C ARG A 9 -5.51 -1.97 2.58
N GLU A 10 -6.46 -1.13 2.97
CA GLU A 10 -7.89 -1.42 2.83
C GLU A 10 -8.29 -1.58 1.36
N THR A 11 -7.71 -0.78 0.46
CA THR A 11 -7.96 -0.88 -0.98
C THR A 11 -7.43 -2.19 -1.55
N VAL A 12 -6.20 -2.59 -1.21
CA VAL A 12 -5.60 -3.85 -1.67
C VAL A 12 -6.43 -5.04 -1.21
N ILE A 13 -6.75 -5.12 0.08
CA ILE A 13 -7.53 -6.23 0.65
C ILE A 13 -8.91 -6.31 -0.01
N ARG A 14 -9.65 -5.19 -0.08
CA ARG A 14 -10.99 -5.15 -0.68
C ARG A 14 -10.99 -5.63 -2.15
N ILE A 15 -9.98 -5.23 -2.92
CA ILE A 15 -9.87 -5.63 -4.32
C ILE A 15 -9.48 -7.11 -4.42
N ALA A 16 -8.49 -7.58 -3.65
CA ALA A 16 -8.10 -8.99 -3.66
C ALA A 16 -9.27 -9.92 -3.29
N GLU A 17 -10.04 -9.58 -2.24
CA GLU A 17 -11.24 -10.31 -1.82
C GLU A 17 -12.28 -10.41 -2.93
N LYS A 18 -12.51 -9.32 -3.69
CA LYS A 18 -13.43 -9.31 -4.84
C LYS A 18 -13.05 -10.33 -5.92
N TYR A 19 -11.77 -10.67 -6.03
CA TYR A 19 -11.26 -11.65 -6.97
C TYR A 19 -10.96 -13.02 -6.32
N GLY A 20 -11.32 -13.22 -5.05
CA GLY A 20 -11.05 -14.46 -4.32
C GLY A 20 -9.56 -14.74 -4.10
N ILE A 21 -8.73 -13.69 -4.11
CA ILE A 21 -7.29 -13.79 -3.88
C ILE A 21 -7.01 -13.60 -2.39
N GLU A 22 -6.40 -14.60 -1.76
CA GLU A 22 -5.90 -14.49 -0.39
C GLU A 22 -4.56 -13.72 -0.40
N VAL A 23 -4.46 -12.69 0.43
CA VAL A 23 -3.26 -11.86 0.56
C VAL A 23 -2.47 -12.33 1.78
N ASP A 24 -1.33 -12.98 1.55
CA ASP A 24 -0.39 -13.38 2.63
C ASP A 24 0.20 -12.13 3.32
N ARG A 25 0.82 -11.24 2.54
CA ARG A 25 1.50 -10.03 3.03
C ARG A 25 1.43 -8.88 2.02
N ILE A 26 1.47 -7.65 2.54
CA ILE A 26 1.64 -6.41 1.75
C ILE A 26 2.91 -5.74 2.28
N ILE A 27 3.88 -5.48 1.42
CA ILE A 27 5.21 -5.02 1.84
C ILE A 27 5.50 -3.69 1.16
N LEU A 28 5.55 -2.62 1.95
CA LEU A 28 6.03 -1.33 1.45
C LEU A 28 7.52 -1.41 1.11
N PHE A 29 7.87 -1.11 -0.13
CA PHE A 29 9.26 -0.96 -0.58
C PHE A 29 9.47 0.41 -1.24
N GLY A 30 10.63 0.60 -1.89
CA GLY A 30 10.90 1.85 -2.59
C GLY A 30 11.19 3.04 -1.68
N SER A 31 10.99 4.24 -2.21
CA SER A 31 11.46 5.48 -1.57
C SER A 31 10.77 5.80 -0.23
N ARG A 32 9.48 5.50 -0.13
CA ARG A 32 8.70 5.67 1.09
C ARG A 32 9.09 4.69 2.20
N ALA A 33 9.61 3.51 1.85
CA ALA A 33 10.19 2.58 2.81
C ALA A 33 11.56 3.06 3.31
N ARG A 34 12.40 3.61 2.41
CA ARG A 34 13.74 4.12 2.75
C ARG A 34 13.72 5.47 3.46
N GLY A 35 12.63 6.24 3.31
CA GLY A 35 12.50 7.58 3.88
C GLY A 35 13.08 8.70 3.01
N ASP A 36 13.45 8.41 1.75
CA ASP A 36 14.01 9.38 0.79
C ASP A 36 12.97 9.88 -0.24
N PHE A 37 11.68 9.77 0.10
CA PHE A 37 10.56 10.14 -0.77
C PHE A 37 10.30 11.65 -0.82
N LYS A 38 9.77 12.12 -1.94
CA LYS A 38 9.25 13.48 -2.14
C LYS A 38 7.72 13.45 -2.07
N GLU A 39 7.09 14.62 -1.98
CA GLU A 39 5.62 14.74 -1.91
C GLU A 39 4.90 13.96 -3.01
N ASN A 40 5.44 13.98 -4.23
CA ASN A 40 4.90 13.30 -5.40
C ASN A 40 5.50 11.92 -5.68
N SER A 41 6.25 11.35 -4.73
CA SER A 41 6.77 9.99 -4.88
C SER A 41 5.65 8.96 -4.74
N ASP A 42 5.70 7.96 -5.62
CA ASP A 42 4.76 6.83 -5.65
C ASP A 42 4.80 5.99 -4.37
N TRP A 43 3.77 5.16 -4.21
CA TRP A 43 3.67 4.14 -3.17
C TRP A 43 3.91 2.76 -3.79
N ASP A 44 5.09 2.19 -3.54
CA ASP A 44 5.45 0.84 -3.99
C ASP A 44 5.09 -0.20 -2.91
N ILE A 45 4.18 -1.13 -3.19
CA ILE A 45 3.60 -2.08 -2.22
C ILE A 45 3.54 -3.52 -2.69
#